data_AF-A0A5C7AAF9-F1
#
_entry.id   AF-A0A5C7AAF9-F1
#
_cell.length_a   1.000
_cell.length_b   1.000
_cell.length_c   1.000
_cell.angle_alpha   90.00
_cell.angle_beta   90.00
_cell.angle_gamma   90.00
#
_symmetry.space_group_name_H-M   'P 1'
#
loop_
_entity.id
_entity.type
_entity.pdbx_description
1 polymer ?
#
loop_
_entity_poly.entity_id
_entity_poly.type
_entity_poly.pdbx_seq_one_letter_code
_entity_poly.pdbx_strand_id
1 'polypeptide(L)'
;MEILRSDVIPAESQIASSPGKYNNLDPIVKIVNDEMFVLFPNSPEMYVYTFPELILQRNWALDPGDSYKQILPTRDDASFEGFLNALASSEYTNFIFSNDYLLTQFDGFAPQEEVDKLPREFIGGPEFMKLANKYKSIYNYQIFKGEQKLWQGTWDVNLWSVRDVLYSNAKPGEDPDAMENDVQTIYFYELK
;
A
#
# COMPACT_ATOMS: atom_id res chain seq x y z
N MET A 1 -12.46 -28.94 13.38
CA MET A 1 -12.28 -27.93 12.32
C MET A 1 -11.75 -28.70 11.12
N GLU A 2 -12.58 -28.88 10.11
CA GLU A 2 -12.24 -29.69 8.93
C GLU A 2 -11.55 -28.78 7.92
N ILE A 3 -10.28 -29.08 7.61
CA ILE A 3 -9.53 -28.33 6.60
C ILE A 3 -10.01 -28.80 5.24
N LEU A 4 -10.78 -27.96 4.54
CA LEU A 4 -11.39 -28.30 3.26
C LEU A 4 -10.35 -28.45 2.14
N ARG A 5 -9.22 -27.73 2.24
CA ARG A 5 -8.08 -27.80 1.32
C ARG A 5 -6.87 -27.09 1.93
N SER A 6 -5.66 -27.60 1.67
CA SER A 6 -4.41 -26.89 1.93
C SER A 6 -3.59 -26.88 0.64
N ASP A 7 -3.22 -25.70 0.15
CA ASP A 7 -2.30 -25.55 -0.96
C ASP A 7 -1.00 -24.87 -0.50
N VAL A 8 0.08 -25.15 -1.21
CA VAL A 8 1.39 -24.52 -0.96
C VAL A 8 1.40 -23.20 -1.72
N ILE A 9 1.70 -22.10 -1.03
CA ILE A 9 1.93 -20.80 -1.68
C ILE A 9 3.03 -21.02 -2.74
N PRO A 10 2.75 -20.80 -4.04
CA PRO A 10 3.73 -20.99 -5.11
C PRO A 10 5.03 -20.26 -4.77
N ALA A 11 6.18 -20.82 -5.14
CA ALA A 11 7.47 -20.17 -4.89
C ALA A 11 7.55 -18.77 -5.51
N GLU A 12 6.83 -18.55 -6.63
CA GLU A 12 6.67 -17.26 -7.32
C GLU A 12 5.86 -16.24 -6.51
N SER A 13 5.03 -16.69 -5.58
CA SER A 13 4.22 -15.86 -4.68
C SER A 13 4.95 -15.53 -3.38
N GLN A 14 6.23 -15.91 -3.24
CA GLN A 14 7.05 -15.51 -2.11
C GLN A 14 7.37 -14.02 -2.20
N ILE A 15 6.59 -13.25 -1.44
CA ILE A 15 6.70 -11.83 -1.06
C ILE A 15 8.16 -11.36 -0.87
N ALA A 16 9.03 -12.28 -0.48
CA ALA A 16 10.46 -12.10 -0.31
C ALA A 16 11.21 -12.31 -1.63
N SER A 17 11.23 -11.32 -2.51
CA SER A 17 12.30 -11.24 -3.53
C SER A 17 13.69 -11.20 -2.89
N SER A 18 13.77 -10.85 -1.59
CA SER A 18 14.93 -11.05 -0.71
C SER A 18 14.53 -11.76 0.61
N PRO A 19 15.24 -12.83 1.04
CA PRO A 19 14.94 -13.54 2.28
C PRO A 19 15.17 -12.67 3.54
N GLY A 20 14.26 -12.75 4.52
CA GLY A 20 14.40 -12.17 5.86
C GLY A 20 13.07 -11.78 6.52
N LYS A 21 13.10 -11.03 7.63
CA LYS A 21 11.90 -10.57 8.35
C LYS A 21 11.44 -9.20 7.87
N TYR A 22 10.13 -9.04 7.70
CA TYR A 22 9.47 -7.80 7.33
C TYR A 22 8.49 -7.42 8.43
N ASN A 23 8.31 -6.11 8.69
CA ASN A 23 7.47 -5.66 9.79
C ASN A 23 5.97 -5.86 9.53
N ASN A 24 5.55 -5.76 8.26
CA ASN A 24 4.20 -6.06 7.83
C ASN A 24 4.23 -7.07 6.69
N LEU A 25 3.58 -8.21 6.87
CA LEU A 25 3.46 -9.25 5.84
C LEU A 25 2.02 -9.52 5.46
N ASP A 26 1.07 -8.87 6.13
CA ASP A 26 -0.34 -9.14 5.95
C ASP A 26 -0.75 -8.59 4.58
N PRO A 27 -1.17 -9.44 3.63
CA PRO A 27 -1.61 -8.97 2.34
C PRO A 27 -2.91 -8.18 2.47
N ILE A 28 -3.03 -7.16 1.64
CA ILE A 28 -4.32 -6.56 1.32
C ILE A 28 -4.99 -7.49 0.32
N VAL A 29 -6.22 -7.92 0.61
CA VAL A 29 -6.96 -8.88 -0.21
C VAL A 29 -8.34 -8.33 -0.56
N LYS A 30 -8.73 -8.47 -1.82
CA LYS A 30 -10.10 -8.20 -2.28
C LYS A 30 -10.58 -9.31 -3.21
N ILE A 31 -11.79 -9.79 -2.96
CA ILE A 31 -12.45 -10.77 -3.82
C ILE A 31 -13.42 -10.00 -4.72
N VAL A 32 -13.27 -10.18 -6.02
CA VAL A 32 -14.14 -9.58 -7.04
C VAL A 32 -14.56 -10.69 -7.98
N ASN A 33 -15.86 -10.99 -8.02
CA ASN A 33 -16.40 -12.17 -8.68
C ASN A 33 -15.71 -13.45 -8.17
N ASP A 34 -15.15 -14.27 -9.06
CA ASP A 34 -14.45 -15.52 -8.76
C ASP A 34 -12.91 -15.34 -8.72
N GLU A 35 -12.43 -14.09 -8.59
CA GLU A 35 -11.00 -13.75 -8.51
C GLU A 35 -10.65 -13.14 -7.15
N MET A 36 -9.52 -13.58 -6.59
CA MET A 36 -8.92 -13.01 -5.37
C MET A 36 -7.67 -12.22 -5.76
N PHE A 37 -7.75 -10.89 -5.59
CA PHE A 37 -6.65 -9.96 -5.78
C PHE A 37 -5.88 -9.82 -4.47
N VAL A 38 -4.56 -9.92 -4.56
CA VAL A 38 -3.65 -9.90 -3.42
C VAL A 38 -2.54 -8.90 -3.71
N LEU A 39 -2.41 -7.91 -2.84
CA LEU A 39 -1.33 -6.94 -2.86
C LEU A 39 -0.57 -7.01 -1.54
N PHE A 40 0.72 -7.30 -1.61
CA PHE A 40 1.56 -7.29 -0.43
C PHE A 40 2.07 -5.87 -0.16
N PRO A 41 2.07 -5.41 1.10
CA PRO A 41 2.51 -4.05 1.44
C PRO A 41 3.92 -3.71 0.94
N ASN A 42 4.79 -4.71 0.88
CA ASN A 42 6.21 -4.57 0.53
C ASN A 42 6.56 -5.05 -0.89
N SER A 43 5.56 -5.31 -1.75
CA SER A 43 5.80 -5.73 -3.12
C SER A 43 5.04 -4.85 -4.10
N PRO A 44 5.70 -4.23 -5.10
CA PRO A 44 5.04 -3.50 -6.16
C PRO A 44 4.48 -4.44 -7.24
N GLU A 45 3.80 -5.50 -6.83
CA GLU A 45 3.18 -6.50 -7.70
C GLU A 45 1.79 -6.84 -7.19
N MET A 46 0.85 -6.98 -8.12
CA MET A 46 -0.49 -7.49 -7.84
C MET A 46 -0.56 -8.95 -8.29
N TYR A 47 -1.12 -9.80 -7.45
CA TYR A 47 -1.32 -11.23 -7.73
C TYR A 47 -2.81 -11.53 -7.80
N VAL A 48 -3.21 -12.36 -8.76
CA VAL A 48 -4.60 -12.76 -8.93
C VAL A 48 -4.72 -14.27 -8.90
N TYR A 49 -5.53 -14.74 -7.97
CA TYR A 49 -5.82 -16.15 -7.77
C TYR A 49 -7.27 -16.44 -8.16
N THR A 50 -7.56 -17.66 -8.58
CA THR A 50 -8.94 -18.15 -8.60
C THR A 50 -9.48 -18.22 -7.17
N PHE A 51 -10.77 -18.00 -7.01
CA PHE A 51 -11.46 -18.21 -5.75
C PHE A 51 -12.69 -19.11 -5.99
N PRO A 52 -12.88 -20.19 -5.20
CA PRO A 52 -12.17 -20.54 -3.97
C PRO A 52 -10.93 -21.44 -4.14
N GLU A 53 -10.53 -21.80 -5.37
CA GLU A 53 -9.48 -22.82 -5.58
C GLU A 53 -8.05 -22.35 -5.31
N LEU A 54 -7.83 -21.03 -5.15
CA LEU A 54 -6.56 -20.39 -4.82
C LEU A 54 -5.42 -20.68 -5.82
N ILE A 55 -5.75 -20.85 -7.10
CA ILE A 55 -4.76 -21.10 -8.16
C ILE A 55 -4.29 -19.75 -8.69
N LEU A 56 -2.98 -19.49 -8.66
CA LEU A 56 -2.41 -18.28 -9.25
C LEU A 56 -2.70 -18.27 -10.75
N GLN A 57 -3.45 -17.28 -11.22
CA GLN A 57 -3.76 -17.11 -12.63
C GLN A 57 -2.75 -16.19 -13.31
N ARG A 58 -2.43 -15.07 -12.66
CA ARG A 58 -1.57 -14.02 -13.21
C ARG A 58 -1.02 -13.13 -12.12
N ASN A 59 0.04 -12.41 -12.46
CA ASN A 59 0.54 -11.27 -11.70
C ASN A 59 0.94 -10.16 -12.67
N TRP A 60 1.06 -8.93 -12.17
CA TRP A 60 1.67 -7.85 -12.93
C TRP A 60 2.37 -6.85 -12.00
N ALA A 61 3.37 -6.18 -12.57
CA ALA A 61 4.10 -5.13 -11.88
C ALA A 61 3.29 -3.83 -11.82
N LEU A 62 3.29 -3.20 -10.65
CA LEU A 62 2.68 -1.90 -10.43
C LEU A 62 3.62 -0.74 -10.80
N ASP A 63 4.91 -1.00 -11.09
CA ASP A 63 5.91 -0.05 -11.60
C ASP A 63 5.92 1.36 -10.96
N PRO A 64 5.94 1.52 -9.63
CA PRO A 64 5.84 2.83 -8.98
C PRO A 64 7.04 3.78 -9.23
N GLY A 65 8.11 3.31 -9.87
CA GLY A 65 9.29 4.13 -10.19
C GLY A 65 9.94 4.73 -8.94
N ASP A 66 10.54 5.91 -9.09
CA ASP A 66 11.35 6.57 -8.05
C ASP A 66 10.55 7.01 -6.80
N SER A 67 9.21 7.03 -6.89
CA SER A 67 8.33 7.39 -5.78
C SER A 67 8.18 6.28 -4.72
N TYR A 68 8.66 5.07 -5.02
CA TYR A 68 8.56 3.92 -4.12
C TYR A 68 9.94 3.36 -3.79
N LYS A 69 10.14 3.06 -2.51
CA LYS A 69 11.36 2.40 -2.04
C LYS A 69 10.99 1.13 -1.29
N GLN A 70 11.30 -0.03 -1.87
CA GLN A 70 11.03 -1.32 -1.22
C GLN A 70 11.79 -1.42 0.11
N ILE A 71 11.10 -1.90 1.15
CA ILE A 71 11.74 -2.19 2.44
C ILE A 71 12.73 -3.35 2.28
N LEU A 72 13.88 -3.25 2.94
CA LEU A 72 14.82 -4.36 3.04
C LEU A 72 14.53 -5.17 4.30
N PRO A 73 14.71 -6.49 4.26
CA PRO A 73 14.50 -7.34 5.43
C PRO A 73 15.41 -6.93 6.60
N THR A 74 14.88 -6.99 7.82
CA THR A 74 15.65 -6.74 9.04
C THR A 74 16.42 -7.99 9.47
N ARG A 75 17.55 -7.78 10.14
CA ARG A 75 18.28 -8.85 10.84
C ARG A 75 17.49 -9.24 12.10
N ASP A 76 17.63 -10.50 12.53
CA ASP A 76 16.83 -11.14 13.57
C ASP A 76 16.86 -10.47 14.96
N ASP A 77 17.74 -9.49 15.17
CA ASP A 77 18.07 -8.88 16.47
C ASP A 77 17.61 -7.41 16.66
N ALA A 78 16.88 -6.80 15.72
CA ALA A 78 16.62 -5.37 15.78
C ALA A 78 15.14 -4.97 15.66
N SER A 79 14.41 -4.98 16.79
CA SER A 79 13.07 -4.37 16.86
C SER A 79 13.11 -2.86 16.56
N PHE A 80 14.22 -2.19 16.89
CA PHE A 80 14.40 -0.74 16.66
C PHE A 80 14.70 -0.40 15.20
N GLU A 81 15.61 -1.14 14.54
CA GLU A 81 15.93 -0.92 13.12
C GLU A 81 14.73 -1.19 12.22
N GLY A 82 13.82 -2.07 12.63
CA GLY A 82 12.55 -2.29 11.93
C GLY A 82 11.76 -1.00 11.73
N PHE A 83 11.54 -0.20 12.78
CA PHE A 83 10.76 1.03 12.66
C PHE A 83 11.45 2.09 11.80
N LEU A 84 12.77 2.21 11.90
CA LEU A 84 13.54 3.13 11.03
C LEU A 84 13.51 2.68 9.57
N ASN A 85 13.64 1.38 9.32
CA ASN A 85 13.56 0.82 7.97
C ASN A 85 12.17 1.02 7.35
N ALA A 86 11.10 0.86 8.13
CA ALA A 86 9.73 1.15 7.70
C ALA A 86 9.53 2.64 7.36
N LEU A 87 10.14 3.53 8.14
CA LEU A 87 10.11 4.97 7.85
C LEU A 87 10.89 5.31 6.57
N ALA A 88 12.00 4.61 6.33
CA ALA A 88 12.89 4.77 5.18
C ALA A 88 12.43 4.01 3.92
N SER A 89 11.32 3.28 3.99
CA SER A 89 10.73 2.52 2.88
C SER A 89 9.32 3.01 2.57
N SER A 90 8.76 2.57 1.45
CA SER A 90 7.35 2.74 1.09
C SER A 90 6.57 1.48 1.45
N GLU A 91 5.25 1.62 1.54
CA GLU A 91 4.35 0.52 1.86
C GLU A 91 3.01 0.71 1.15
N TYR A 92 2.54 -0.30 0.43
CA TYR A 92 1.17 -0.30 -0.09
C TYR A 92 0.19 -0.47 1.06
N THR A 93 -0.77 0.44 1.15
CA THR A 93 -1.72 0.52 2.26
C THR A 93 -3.13 0.15 1.85
N ASN A 94 -3.47 0.27 0.56
CA ASN A 94 -4.80 -0.07 0.06
C ASN A 94 -4.80 -0.33 -1.45
N PHE A 95 -5.85 -1.02 -1.91
CA PHE A 95 -6.27 -0.94 -3.30
C PHE A 95 -7.79 -1.09 -3.42
N ILE A 96 -8.38 -0.65 -4.51
CA ILE A 96 -9.83 -0.65 -4.71
C ILE A 96 -10.21 -0.67 -6.17
N PHE A 97 -11.30 -1.37 -6.47
CA PHE A 97 -11.99 -1.30 -7.74
C PHE A 97 -13.12 -0.26 -7.73
N SER A 98 -13.22 0.53 -8.80
CA SER A 98 -14.36 1.40 -9.05
C SER A 98 -14.57 1.54 -10.56
N ASN A 99 -15.73 1.11 -11.09
CA ASN A 99 -16.08 1.17 -12.52
C ASN A 99 -14.99 0.63 -13.47
N ASP A 100 -14.52 -0.61 -13.24
CA ASP A 100 -13.44 -1.28 -13.98
C ASP A 100 -12.04 -0.67 -13.82
N TYR A 101 -11.89 0.39 -13.03
CA TYR A 101 -10.59 0.94 -12.66
C TYR A 101 -10.11 0.32 -11.35
N LEU A 102 -8.81 0.06 -11.29
CA LEU A 102 -8.11 -0.28 -10.05
C LEU A 102 -7.34 0.95 -9.60
N LEU A 103 -7.58 1.39 -8.36
CA LEU A 103 -6.79 2.38 -7.66
C LEU A 103 -5.93 1.66 -6.62
N THR A 104 -4.62 1.82 -6.67
CA THR A 104 -3.71 1.41 -5.58
C THR A 104 -3.23 2.63 -4.81
N GLN A 105 -2.87 2.43 -3.55
CA GLN A 105 -2.36 3.45 -2.65
C GLN A 105 -1.12 2.93 -1.93
N PHE A 106 -0.08 3.75 -1.85
CA PHE A 106 1.09 3.50 -1.03
C PHE A 106 1.60 4.77 -0.37
N ASP A 107 2.23 4.59 0.78
CA ASP A 107 2.85 5.68 1.53
C ASP A 107 4.25 5.97 0.99
N GLY A 108 4.66 7.23 1.08
CA GLY A 108 6.01 7.66 0.75
C GLY A 108 7.08 7.06 1.67
N PHE A 109 8.32 7.47 1.44
CA PHE A 109 9.48 7.09 2.24
C PHE A 109 10.28 8.33 2.66
N ALA A 110 10.87 8.28 3.85
CA ALA A 110 11.79 9.33 4.29
C ALA A 110 13.20 9.08 3.70
N PRO A 111 13.93 10.13 3.27
CA PRO A 111 15.32 10.00 2.86
C PRO A 111 16.18 9.39 3.99
N GLN A 112 17.08 8.47 3.64
CA GLN A 112 17.91 7.77 4.63
C GLN A 112 18.71 8.75 5.50
N GLU A 113 19.23 9.82 4.91
CA GLU A 113 19.99 10.86 5.63
C GLU A 113 19.17 11.60 6.70
N GLU A 114 17.85 11.66 6.58
CA GLU A 114 16.98 12.23 7.61
C GLU A 114 16.65 11.19 8.68
N VAL A 115 16.45 9.92 8.28
CA VAL A 115 16.20 8.81 9.22
C VAL A 115 17.42 8.55 10.10
N ASP A 116 18.63 8.59 9.54
CA ASP A 116 19.88 8.34 10.28
C ASP A 116 20.18 9.39 11.35
N LYS A 117 19.57 10.58 11.26
CA LYS A 117 19.68 11.66 12.26
C LYS A 117 18.75 11.47 13.45
N LEU A 118 17.78 10.55 13.37
CA LEU A 118 16.83 10.34 14.44
C LEU A 118 17.51 9.75 15.68
N PRO A 119 17.13 10.19 16.89
CA PRO A 119 17.61 9.59 18.13
C PRO A 119 17.24 8.11 18.16
N ARG A 120 18.25 7.24 18.24
CA ARG A 120 18.06 5.78 18.22
C ARG A 120 17.40 5.20 19.49
N GLU A 121 16.99 6.07 20.40
CA GLU A 121 16.51 5.71 21.73
C GLU A 121 15.00 5.99 21.89
N PHE A 122 14.36 6.68 20.93
CA PHE A 122 12.99 7.19 21.07
C PHE A 122 12.14 6.99 19.80
N ILE A 123 11.62 5.78 19.58
CA ILE A 123 10.54 5.55 18.60
C ILE A 123 9.26 6.23 19.09
N GLY A 124 8.54 6.89 18.18
CA GLY A 124 7.32 7.62 18.50
C GLY A 124 7.55 8.95 19.23
N GLY A 125 8.81 9.37 19.40
CA GLY A 125 9.15 10.69 19.91
C GLY A 125 8.76 11.82 18.94
N PRO A 126 8.77 13.08 19.38
CA PRO A 126 8.34 14.22 18.56
C PRO A 126 9.06 14.34 17.21
N GLU A 127 10.36 14.03 17.17
CA GLU A 127 11.16 14.09 15.94
C GLU A 127 10.80 12.97 14.95
N PHE A 128 10.56 11.75 15.46
CA PHE A 128 10.08 10.63 14.66
C PHE A 128 8.71 10.95 14.07
N MET A 129 7.76 11.40 14.89
CA MET A 129 6.41 11.74 14.45
C MET A 129 6.42 12.89 13.44
N LYS A 130 7.29 13.89 13.62
CA LYS A 130 7.46 14.97 12.65
C LYS A 130 7.95 14.45 11.29
N LEU A 131 8.90 13.53 11.28
CA LEU A 131 9.41 12.95 10.04
C LEU A 131 8.37 12.03 9.37
N ALA A 132 7.68 11.21 10.17
CA ALA A 132 6.57 10.39 9.71
C ALA A 132 5.47 11.26 9.08
N ASN A 133 5.00 12.31 9.75
CA ASN A 133 3.97 13.20 9.20
C ASN A 133 4.42 13.90 7.90
N LYS A 134 5.71 14.24 7.79
CA LYS A 134 6.25 14.90 6.59
C LYS A 134 6.26 13.97 5.37
N TYR A 135 6.56 12.69 5.56
CA TYR A 135 6.84 11.75 4.44
C TYR A 135 5.81 10.64 4.25
N LYS A 136 5.09 10.26 5.31
CA LYS A 136 4.11 9.17 5.32
C LYS A 136 2.66 9.66 5.17
N SER A 137 2.38 10.93 5.48
CA SER A 137 1.03 11.50 5.27
C SER A 137 0.76 11.91 3.82
N ILE A 138 1.75 11.82 2.94
CA ILE A 138 1.57 12.04 1.49
C ILE A 138 1.27 10.69 0.86
N TYR A 139 0.04 10.55 0.35
CA TYR A 139 -0.41 9.32 -0.29
C TYR A 139 -0.06 9.34 -1.77
N ASN A 140 0.56 8.27 -2.25
CA ASN A 140 0.79 8.05 -3.65
C ASN A 140 -0.29 7.12 -4.19
N TYR A 141 -0.90 7.53 -5.30
CA TYR A 141 -1.96 6.79 -5.95
C TYR A 141 -1.54 6.35 -7.34
N GLN A 142 -2.02 5.19 -7.77
CA GLN A 142 -1.89 4.73 -9.15
C GLN A 142 -3.25 4.24 -9.65
N ILE A 143 -3.61 4.63 -10.87
CA ILE A 143 -4.85 4.25 -11.52
C ILE A 143 -4.54 3.32 -12.67
N PHE A 144 -5.21 2.17 -12.71
CA PHE A 144 -5.11 1.17 -13.76
C PHE A 144 -6.48 0.88 -14.37
N LYS A 145 -6.50 0.50 -15.64
CA LYS A 145 -7.64 -0.12 -16.32
C LYS A 145 -7.20 -1.49 -16.80
N GLY A 146 -7.71 -2.54 -16.15
CA GLY A 146 -7.05 -3.85 -16.19
C GLY A 146 -5.63 -3.74 -15.64
N GLU A 147 -4.64 -4.22 -16.39
CA GLU A 147 -3.21 -4.22 -16.02
C GLU A 147 -2.47 -2.98 -16.53
N GLN A 148 -3.13 -2.15 -17.35
CA GLN A 148 -2.51 -0.95 -17.91
C GLN A 148 -2.60 0.20 -16.92
N LYS A 149 -1.44 0.71 -16.48
CA LYS A 149 -1.36 1.95 -15.72
C LYS A 149 -1.75 3.15 -16.59
N LEU A 150 -2.72 3.91 -16.13
CA LEU A 150 -3.19 5.13 -16.77
C LEU A 150 -2.57 6.38 -16.16
N TRP A 151 -2.38 6.37 -14.84
CA TRP A 151 -1.90 7.54 -14.11
C TRP A 151 -1.24 7.15 -12.79
N GLN A 152 -0.33 8.01 -12.33
CA GLN A 152 0.26 7.94 -10.99
C GLN A 152 0.58 9.36 -10.50
N GLY A 153 0.37 9.61 -9.22
CA GLY A 153 0.71 10.88 -8.59
C GLY A 153 0.38 10.92 -7.10
N THR A 154 0.74 12.03 -6.47
CA THR A 154 0.51 12.25 -5.04
C THR A 154 -0.80 12.99 -4.81
N TRP A 155 -1.48 12.64 -3.72
CA TRP A 155 -2.55 13.44 -3.16
C TRP A 155 -2.37 13.59 -1.65
N ASP A 156 -2.64 14.78 -1.14
CA ASP A 156 -2.63 15.13 0.28
C ASP A 156 -3.92 14.73 1.01
N VAL A 157 -4.79 13.96 0.34
CA VAL A 157 -6.03 13.43 0.92
C VAL A 157 -6.00 11.90 0.94
N ASN A 158 -6.47 11.32 2.04
CA ASN A 158 -6.66 9.88 2.14
C ASN A 158 -8.00 9.48 1.51
N LEU A 159 -7.96 8.60 0.52
CA LEU A 159 -9.15 8.10 -0.14
C LEU A 159 -9.66 6.84 0.55
N TRP A 160 -10.86 6.94 1.11
CA TRP A 160 -11.57 5.83 1.71
C TRP A 160 -12.54 5.21 0.73
N SER A 161 -12.88 3.95 0.97
CA SER A 161 -13.93 3.27 0.24
C SER A 161 -15.12 2.92 1.11
N VAL A 162 -16.30 3.24 0.60
CA VAL A 162 -17.55 2.70 1.13
C VAL A 162 -18.36 2.17 -0.05
N ARG A 163 -18.65 0.86 -0.07
CA ARG A 163 -19.43 0.19 -1.13
C ARG A 163 -18.91 0.52 -2.54
N ASP A 164 -17.59 0.37 -2.75
CA ASP A 164 -16.89 0.59 -4.02
C ASP A 164 -16.95 2.02 -4.59
N VAL A 165 -17.37 2.97 -3.76
CA VAL A 165 -17.27 4.40 -4.05
C VAL A 165 -16.14 5.01 -3.22
N LEU A 166 -15.37 5.89 -3.86
CA LEU A 166 -14.25 6.60 -3.26
C LEU A 166 -14.70 7.91 -2.65
N TYR A 167 -14.27 8.15 -1.42
CA TYR A 167 -14.59 9.33 -0.66
C TYR A 167 -13.33 9.90 0.01
N SER A 168 -13.25 11.21 0.06
CA SER A 168 -12.35 11.94 0.94
C SER A 168 -13.19 12.79 1.90
N ASN A 169 -12.76 12.88 3.15
CA ASN A 169 -13.37 13.76 4.16
C ASN A 169 -12.89 15.22 4.05
N ALA A 170 -11.95 15.51 3.16
CA ALA A 170 -11.44 16.84 2.88
C ALA A 170 -11.13 17.01 1.39
N LYS A 171 -11.22 18.23 0.87
CA LYS A 171 -10.71 18.52 -0.47
C LYS A 171 -9.18 18.63 -0.46
N PRO A 172 -8.55 18.58 -1.65
CA PRO A 172 -7.11 18.76 -1.75
C PRO A 172 -6.71 20.13 -1.21
N GLY A 173 -5.72 20.16 -0.31
CA GLY A 173 -5.28 21.37 0.39
C GLY A 173 -6.15 21.83 1.57
N GLU A 174 -7.21 21.10 1.94
CA GLU A 174 -7.97 21.34 3.17
C GLU A 174 -7.42 20.50 4.34
N ASP A 175 -7.55 21.00 5.57
CA ASP A 175 -7.16 20.25 6.77
C ASP A 175 -8.17 19.11 7.02
N PRO A 176 -7.76 17.82 6.96
CA PRO A 176 -8.64 16.69 7.20
C PRO A 176 -9.17 16.60 8.63
N ASP A 177 -8.56 17.34 9.58
CA ASP A 177 -8.96 17.40 10.98
C ASP A 177 -9.81 18.66 11.30
N ALA A 178 -10.28 19.39 10.29
CA ALA A 178 -11.15 20.55 10.47
C ALA A 178 -12.49 20.19 11.15
N MET A 179 -13.05 21.14 11.90
CA MET A 179 -14.30 20.92 12.65
C MET A 179 -15.54 20.86 11.74
N GLU A 180 -15.48 21.47 10.55
CA GLU A 180 -16.45 21.31 9.47
C GLU A 180 -15.74 20.64 8.29
N ASN A 181 -16.21 19.44 7.92
CA ASN A 181 -15.62 18.64 6.85
C ASN A 181 -16.43 18.76 5.56
N ASP A 182 -15.79 19.26 4.50
CA ASP A 182 -16.33 19.19 3.15
C ASP A 182 -15.94 17.84 2.53
N VAL A 183 -16.94 16.98 2.30
CA VAL A 183 -16.73 15.65 1.72
C VAL A 183 -16.64 15.74 0.20
N GLN A 184 -15.64 15.07 -0.37
CA GLN A 184 -15.51 14.90 -1.82
C GLN A 184 -15.70 13.44 -2.22
N THR A 185 -16.72 13.18 -3.05
CA THR A 185 -16.90 11.88 -3.70
C THR A 185 -16.19 11.88 -5.05
N ILE A 186 -15.40 10.83 -5.32
CA ILE A 186 -14.67 10.67 -6.57
C ILE A 186 -15.26 9.52 -7.34
N TYR A 187 -15.60 9.78 -8.60
CA TYR A 187 -16.05 8.77 -9.55
C TYR A 187 -15.04 8.68 -10.68
N PHE A 188 -14.56 7.47 -10.97
CA PHE A 188 -13.86 7.18 -12.21
C PHE A 188 -14.90 6.79 -13.26
N TYR A 189 -15.00 7.55 -14.34
CA TYR A 189 -15.85 7.23 -15.48
C TYR A 189 -15.14 7.59 -16.78
N GLU A 190 -15.49 6.85 -17.83
CA GLU A 190 -15.09 7.17 -19.19
C GLU A 190 -16.23 7.95 -19.85
N LEU A 191 -15.96 9.15 -20.33
CA LEU A 191 -16.89 9.85 -21.23
C LEU A 191 -16.79 9.16 -22.60
N LYS A 192 -17.88 8.53 -23.03
CA LYS A 192 -18.00 7.93 -24.36
C LYS A 192 -18.41 8.96 -25.41
#